data_AF-A0A3A4VL04-F1
#
_entry.id   AF-A0A3A4VL04-F1
#
_cell.length_a   1.000
_cell.length_b   1.000
_cell.length_c   1.000
_cell.angle_alpha   90.00
_cell.angle_beta   90.00
_cell.angle_gamma   90.00
#
_symmetry.space_group_name_H-M   'P 1'
#
loop_
_entity.id
_entity.type
_entity.pdbx_description
1 polymer ?
#
loop_
_entity_poly.entity_id
_entity_poly.type
_entity_poly.pdbx_seq_one_letter_code
_entity_poly.pdbx_strand_id
1 'polypeptide(L)' 'MDEIKKCPKCGSEMEKGLMLTPGAVVGVRWQKGEPNKWFNVLNTLPKVDAYKCVKCGYLENYVK' A
#
# COMPACT_ATOMS: atom_id res chain seq x y z
N MET A 1 0.03 -18.43 2.92
CA MET A 1 -0.13 -18.21 1.48
C MET A 1 -1.10 -17.05 1.37
N ASP A 2 -0.61 -15.84 1.10
CA ASP A 2 -1.46 -14.65 1.05
C ASP A 2 -2.49 -14.82 -0.08
N GLU A 3 -3.77 -14.59 0.24
CA GLU A 3 -4.85 -14.64 -0.72
C GLU A 3 -4.60 -13.61 -1.84
N ILE A 4 -4.58 -14.07 -3.09
CA ILE A 4 -4.31 -13.20 -4.25
C ILE A 4 -5.54 -12.30 -4.47
N LYS A 5 -5.42 -11.03 -4.05
CA LYS A 5 -6.47 -10.03 -4.22
C LYS A 5 -6.61 -9.65 -5.69
N LYS A 6 -7.85 -9.66 -6.20
CA LYS A 6 -8.18 -9.25 -7.58
C LYS A 6 -8.74 -7.83 -7.61
N CYS A 7 -8.37 -7.08 -8.63
CA CYS A 7 -8.79 -5.70 -8.84
C CYS A 7 -10.27 -5.65 -9.25
N PRO A 8 -11.12 -4.89 -8.55
CA PRO A 8 -12.55 -4.79 -8.86
C PRO A 8 -12.82 -4.01 -10.16
N LYS A 9 -11.82 -3.32 -10.72
CA LYS A 9 -11.96 -2.52 -11.95
C LYS A 9 -11.57 -3.28 -13.22
N CYS A 10 -10.62 -4.21 -13.14
CA CYS A 10 -10.10 -4.88 -14.34
C CYS A 10 -9.81 -6.38 -14.16
N GLY A 11 -10.08 -6.95 -12.98
CA GLY A 11 -9.88 -8.37 -12.68
C GLY A 11 -8.42 -8.83 -12.53
N SER A 12 -7.44 -7.96 -12.79
CA SER A 12 -6.02 -8.29 -12.63
C SER A 12 -5.60 -8.35 -11.16
N GLU A 13 -4.43 -8.90 -10.91
CA GLU A 13 -3.88 -9.05 -9.56
C GLU A 13 -3.53 -7.71 -8.92
N MET A 14 -3.57 -7.70 -7.60
CA MET A 14 -3.17 -6.55 -6.79
C MET A 14 -1.98 -6.92 -5.91
N GLU A 15 -1.04 -5.99 -5.82
CA GLU A 15 0.13 -6.11 -4.96
C GLU A 15 -0.08 -5.30 -3.69
N LYS A 16 0.34 -5.87 -2.55
CA LYS A 16 0.38 -5.18 -1.27
C LYS A 16 1.62 -4.28 -1.20
N GLY A 17 1.44 -3.11 -0.61
CA GLY A 17 2.50 -2.15 -0.33
C GLY A 17 2.07 -1.14 0.72
N LEU A 18 2.81 -0.04 0.76
CA LEU A 18 2.68 1.03 1.73
C LEU A 18 2.47 2.36 1.04
N MET A 19 1.73 3.24 1.69
CA MET A 19 1.64 4.64 1.31
C MET A 19 2.68 5.43 2.10
N LEU A 20 3.72 5.90 1.41
CA LEU A 20 4.71 6.81 1.96
C LEU A 20 4.23 8.24 1.77
N THR A 21 4.25 9.03 2.83
CA THR A 21 3.89 10.46 2.82
C THR A 21 5.15 11.32 3.02
N PRO A 22 5.99 11.52 1.99
CA PRO A 22 7.18 12.37 2.07
C PRO A 22 6.79 13.86 2.13
N GLY A 23 6.34 14.35 3.30
CA GLY A 23 5.98 15.76 3.51
C GLY A 23 4.88 16.29 2.58
N ALA A 24 4.42 17.52 2.83
CA ALA A 24 3.29 18.11 2.09
C ALA A 24 3.59 18.40 0.60
N VAL A 25 4.87 18.53 0.22
CA VAL A 25 5.28 19.02 -1.11
C VAL A 25 5.39 17.92 -2.16
N VAL A 26 5.68 16.68 -1.77
CA VAL A 26 6.06 15.60 -2.72
C VAL A 26 4.89 14.67 -3.04
N GLY A 27 3.77 14.79 -2.31
CA GLY A 27 2.59 13.95 -2.48
C GLY A 27 2.81 12.52 -1.98
N VAL A 28 1.71 11.79 -1.78
CA VAL A 28 1.75 10.42 -1.29
C VAL A 28 2.20 9.46 -2.39
N ARG A 29 3.12 8.54 -2.07
CA ARG A 29 3.63 7.53 -3.01
C ARG A 29 3.33 6.13 -2.51
N TRP A 30 2.80 5.30 -3.39
CA TRP A 30 2.70 3.86 -3.11
C TRP A 30 4.06 3.20 -3.37
N GLN A 31 4.52 2.38 -2.43
CA GLN A 31 5.75 1.61 -2.55
C GLN A 31 5.48 0.13 -2.21
N LYS A 32 5.99 -0.77 -3.04
CA LYS A 32 5.92 -2.22 -2.82
C LYS A 32 6.76 -2.62 -1.61
N GLY A 33 6.25 -3.54 -0.78
CA GLY A 33 6.99 -4.14 0.35
C GLY A 33 6.52 -3.68 1.73
N GLU A 34 7.26 -4.10 2.76
CA GLU A 34 6.99 -3.83 4.18
C GLU A 34 7.92 -2.73 4.75
N PRO A 35 7.54 -2.06 5.85
CA PRO A 35 8.37 -1.02 6.44
C PRO A 35 9.67 -1.63 6.95
N ASN A 36 10.81 -1.02 6.62
CA ASN A 36 12.10 -1.45 7.17
C ASN A 36 12.16 -1.14 8.69
N LYS A 37 13.07 -1.81 9.42
CA LYS A 37 13.27 -1.61 10.87
C LYS A 37 13.63 -0.17 11.27
N TRP A 38 14.07 0.68 10.34
CA TRP A 38 14.35 2.10 10.59
C TRP A 38 13.07 2.94 10.71
N PHE A 39 11.92 2.42 10.29
CA PHE A 39 10.60 3.03 10.49
C PHE A 39 9.93 2.68 11.82
N ASN A 40 10.68 2.33 12.87
CA ASN A 40 10.11 1.92 14.17
C ASN A 40 9.17 2.97 14.81
N VAL A 41 9.34 4.26 14.51
CA VAL A 41 8.40 5.32 14.93
C VAL A 41 7.01 5.18 14.30
N LEU A 42 6.89 4.55 13.12
CA LEU A 42 5.59 4.31 12.47
C LEU A 42 4.81 3.13 13.07
N ASN A 43 5.41 2.34 13.97
CA ASN A 43 4.71 1.22 14.61
C ASN A 43 3.67 1.67 15.66
N THR A 44 3.63 2.95 16.03
CA THR A 44 2.62 3.51 16.96
C THR A 44 1.41 4.10 16.23
N LEU A 45 1.45 4.21 14.90
CA LEU A 45 0.36 4.72 14.08
C LEU A 45 -0.49 3.56 13.50
N PRO A 46 -1.79 3.79 13.20
CA PRO A 46 -2.63 2.79 12.56
C PRO A 46 -1.98 2.31 11.26
N LYS A 47 -1.88 0.99 11.08
CA LYS A 47 -1.28 0.41 9.89
C LYS A 47 -2.28 0.47 8.76
N VAL A 48 -1.92 1.16 7.67
CA VAL A 48 -2.71 1.16 6.44
C VAL A 48 -2.13 0.14 5.47
N ASP A 49 -2.88 -0.92 5.20
CA ASP A 49 -2.57 -1.85 4.12
C ASP A 49 -3.04 -1.26 2.79
N ALA A 50 -2.13 -1.08 1.83
CA ALA A 50 -2.44 -0.52 0.52
C ALA A 50 -2.26 -1.56 -0.58
N TYR A 51 -3.32 -1.84 -1.34
CA TYR A 51 -3.30 -2.77 -2.46
C TYR A 51 -3.38 -2.00 -3.78
N LYS A 52 -2.41 -2.18 -4.66
CA LYS A 52 -2.36 -1.54 -5.99
C LYS A 52 -2.50 -2.58 -7.09
N CYS A 53 -3.39 -2.35 -8.04
CA CYS A 53 -3.52 -3.17 -9.23
C CYS A 53 -2.30 -3.03 -10.15
N VAL A 54 -1.74 -4.17 -10.58
CA VAL A 54 -0.56 -4.21 -11.48
C VAL A 54 -0.86 -3.74 -12.90
N LYS A 55 -2.14 -3.74 -13.31
CA LYS A 55 -2.56 -3.42 -14.68
C LYS A 55 -3.10 -2.00 -14.82
N CYS A 56 -4.12 -1.64 -14.03
CA CYS A 56 -4.84 -0.37 -14.20
C CYS A 56 -4.48 0.71 -13.17
N GLY A 57 -3.66 0.38 -12.17
CA GLY A 57 -3.25 1.33 -11.13
C GLY A 57 -4.32 1.65 -10.07
N TYR A 58 -5.52 1.06 -10.16
CA TYR A 58 -6.53 1.17 -9.10
C TYR A 58 -5.97 0.74 -7.74
N LEU A 59 -6.30 1.49 -6.69
CA LEU A 59 -5.69 1.36 -5.37
C LEU A 59 -6.77 1.34 -4.28
N GLU A 60 -6.59 0.47 -3.29
CA GLU A 60 -7.45 0.37 -2.11
C GLU A 60 -6.62 0.45 -0.83
N ASN A 61 -7.11 1.19 0.16
CA ASN A 61 -6.47 1.36 1.46
C ASN A 61 -7.37 0.81 2.56
N TYR A 62 -6.79 0.04 3.48
CA TYR A 62 -7.47 -0.57 4.61
C TYR A 62 -6.77 -0.18 5.90
N VAL A 63 -7.47 0.52 6.79
CA VAL A 63 -6.97 0.84 8.13
C VAL A 63 -7.16 -0.39 9.02
N LYS A 64 -6.11 -0.77 9.75
CA LYS A 64 -6.12 -1.83 10.77
C LYS A 64 -5.93 -1.26 12.17
#